data_AF-A0A2J7QD96-F1
#
_entry.id   AF-A0A2J7QD96-F1
#
_cell.length_a   1.000
_cell.length_b   1.000
_cell.length_c   1.000
_cell.angle_alpha   90.00
_cell.angle_beta   90.00
_cell.angle_gamma   90.00
#
_symmetry.space_group_name_H-M   'P 1'
#
loop_
_entity.id
_entity.type
_entity.pdbx_description
1 polymer ?
#
loop_
_entity_poly.entity_id
_entity_poly.type
_entity_poly.pdbx_seq_one_letter_code
_entity_poly.pdbx_strand_id
1 'polypeptide(L)'
;SASDGQRRGVTPVYLRCSQGHLEWVYPRGALRVLVRLGASGRDFRGCVKVGSNFGGARIFLEGPRSLVPLFSAEDGAPVQLVRCFHSRGGQAALYVEAATSKTDFTKEVASLTYDLEALPRGAAAYDPSEECRPCTKEEMAHAFCTSDLVARGIIRSIENKEELEVSQLTVKLTKLLRQSTEDNVSFSSTSVDDSNSVVMGNSDEEVFLNVALHCGARRGTGEFVFMARRKLGDLALSCAPRLEDWVNIVRKINKEGTAHCVLKS
;
A
#
# COMPACT_ATOMS: atom_id res chain seq x y z
N SER A 1 26.22 41.92 -16.63
CA SER A 1 26.33 41.23 -15.33
C SER A 1 24.98 41.25 -14.64
N ALA A 2 24.26 40.13 -14.68
CA ALA A 2 22.99 39.94 -13.98
C ALA A 2 23.06 38.61 -13.23
N SER A 3 23.05 38.74 -11.90
CA SER A 3 23.01 37.74 -10.82
C SER A 3 22.69 36.29 -11.17
N ASP A 4 23.72 35.45 -11.08
CA ASP A 4 23.67 34.00 -10.86
C ASP A 4 23.21 33.72 -9.42
N GLY A 5 21.89 33.67 -9.22
CA GLY A 5 21.25 33.50 -7.90
C GLY A 5 20.05 32.53 -7.93
N GLN A 6 20.01 31.62 -8.91
CA GLN A 6 18.87 30.71 -9.11
C GLN A 6 18.93 29.51 -8.13
N ARG A 7 18.67 29.83 -6.85
CA ARG A 7 17.86 29.08 -5.87
C ARG A 7 18.28 27.63 -5.53
N ARG A 8 19.20 27.51 -4.57
CA ARG A 8 19.21 26.42 -3.56
C ARG A 8 18.01 26.61 -2.61
N GLY A 9 16.79 26.52 -3.14
CA GLY A 9 15.55 26.69 -2.38
C GLY A 9 14.94 25.34 -1.99
N VAL A 10 14.35 25.28 -0.80
CA VAL A 10 13.52 24.15 -0.38
C VAL A 10 12.06 24.51 -0.59
N THR A 11 11.35 23.75 -1.42
CA THR A 11 9.92 23.97 -1.71
C THR A 11 9.07 23.13 -0.75
N PRO A 12 8.18 23.72 0.05
CA PRO A 12 7.32 22.96 0.94
C PRO A 12 6.14 22.33 0.18
N VAL A 13 5.82 21.08 0.49
CA VAL A 13 4.64 20.35 0.00
C VAL A 13 3.87 19.82 1.20
N TYR A 14 2.55 20.00 1.23
CA TYR A 14 1.72 19.63 2.38
C TYR A 14 0.70 18.57 1.99
N LEU A 15 0.76 17.40 2.63
CA LEU A 15 -0.09 16.26 2.33
C LEU A 15 -0.88 15.87 3.57
N ARG A 16 -2.19 15.68 3.42
CA ARG A 16 -3.12 15.33 4.51
C ARG A 16 -3.87 14.01 4.32
N CYS A 17 -3.76 13.41 3.13
CA CYS A 17 -4.43 12.16 2.81
C CYS A 17 -3.75 10.99 3.53
N SER A 18 -4.48 9.91 3.76
CA SER A 18 -3.90 8.67 4.30
C SER A 18 -2.98 7.98 3.29
N GLN A 19 -3.17 8.20 2.00
CA GLN A 19 -2.33 7.67 0.95
C GLN A 19 -2.24 8.65 -0.21
N GLY A 20 -1.22 8.51 -1.05
CA GLY A 20 -1.12 9.28 -2.29
C GLY A 20 0.19 9.06 -3.03
N HIS A 21 0.30 9.73 -4.17
CA HIS A 21 1.45 9.67 -5.05
C HIS A 21 2.02 11.07 -5.29
N LEU A 22 3.35 11.18 -5.32
CA LEU A 22 4.07 12.40 -5.63
C LEU A 22 5.04 12.11 -6.77
N GLU A 23 4.95 12.91 -7.83
CA GLU A 23 5.85 12.84 -8.98
C GLU A 23 6.58 14.19 -9.14
N TRP A 24 7.90 14.15 -9.24
CA TRP A 24 8.73 15.34 -9.45
C TRP A 24 9.63 15.14 -10.67
N VAL A 25 9.28 15.79 -11.77
CA VAL A 25 10.00 15.72 -13.05
C VAL A 25 11.11 16.78 -13.10
N TYR A 26 12.31 16.37 -13.53
CA TYR A 26 13.54 17.18 -13.51
C TYR A 26 13.84 17.78 -12.12
N PRO A 27 14.15 16.94 -11.10
CA PRO A 27 14.47 17.40 -9.76
C PRO A 27 15.53 18.51 -9.72
N ARG A 28 15.25 19.61 -9.01
CA ARG A 28 16.18 20.73 -8.78
C ARG A 28 16.00 21.31 -7.39
N GLY A 29 17.08 21.48 -6.62
CA GLY A 29 16.98 21.92 -5.23
C GLY A 29 16.42 20.81 -4.34
N ALA A 30 15.44 21.11 -3.48
CA ALA A 30 14.81 20.10 -2.65
C ALA A 30 13.31 20.38 -2.40
N LEU A 31 12.55 19.32 -2.14
CA LEU A 31 11.19 19.38 -1.62
C LEU A 31 11.20 19.02 -0.13
N ARG A 32 10.45 19.76 0.69
CA ARG A 32 10.12 19.38 2.08
C ARG A 32 8.65 18.97 2.13
N VAL A 33 8.40 17.67 2.05
CA VAL A 33 7.06 17.08 2.03
C VAL A 33 6.60 16.81 3.46
N LEU A 34 5.73 17.67 3.99
CA LEU A 34 5.11 17.50 5.29
C LEU A 34 3.85 16.64 5.17
N VAL A 35 3.85 15.47 5.80
CA VAL A 35 2.72 14.53 5.83
C VAL A 35 2.02 14.58 7.19
N ARG A 36 0.68 14.56 7.16
CA ARG A 36 -0.20 14.47 8.33
C ARG A 36 -1.38 13.55 8.02
N LEU A 37 -1.84 12.77 8.99
CA LEU A 37 -3.01 11.92 8.80
C LEU A 37 -4.31 12.67 9.16
N GLY A 38 -4.90 13.30 8.14
CA GLY A 38 -6.09 14.15 8.29
C GLY A 38 -5.89 15.30 9.28
N ALA A 39 -6.93 15.60 10.05
CA ALA A 39 -6.87 16.58 11.15
C ALA A 39 -6.76 15.89 12.53
N SER A 40 -6.46 14.58 12.56
CA SER A 40 -6.57 13.78 13.79
C SER A 40 -5.53 14.14 14.86
N GLY A 41 -4.37 14.68 14.45
CA GLY A 41 -3.24 14.93 15.34
C GLY A 41 -2.62 13.66 15.96
N ARG A 42 -3.12 12.47 15.59
CA ARG A 42 -2.60 11.19 16.10
C ARG A 42 -1.29 10.85 15.42
N ASP A 43 -0.43 10.19 16.19
CA ASP A 43 0.75 9.57 15.60
C ASP A 43 0.38 8.41 14.68
N PHE A 44 1.20 8.21 13.65
CA PHE A 44 1.00 7.25 12.59
C PHE A 44 2.33 6.61 12.17
N ARG A 45 2.24 5.43 11.58
CA ARG A 45 3.30 4.80 10.80
C ARG A 45 3.12 5.23 9.34
N GLY A 46 4.13 5.85 8.77
CA GLY A 46 4.18 6.20 7.36
C GLY A 46 5.10 5.25 6.62
N CYS A 47 4.72 4.79 5.45
CA CYS A 47 5.56 3.98 4.58
C CYS A 47 5.64 4.62 3.20
N VAL A 48 6.81 4.53 2.55
CA VAL A 48 7.01 4.96 1.17
C VAL A 48 7.52 3.82 0.30
N LYS A 49 7.12 3.85 -0.97
CA LYS A 49 7.67 3.03 -2.05
C LYS A 49 7.98 3.96 -3.22
N VAL A 50 9.20 3.91 -3.74
CA VAL A 50 9.58 4.70 -4.91
C VAL A 50 9.12 4.01 -6.19
N GLY A 51 8.92 4.78 -7.26
CA GLY A 51 8.61 4.24 -8.59
C GLY A 51 9.79 3.46 -9.18
N SER A 52 9.51 2.54 -10.09
CA SER A 52 10.53 1.74 -10.78
C SER A 52 11.50 2.58 -11.61
N ASN A 53 11.07 3.75 -12.06
CA ASN A 53 11.87 4.72 -12.82
C ASN A 53 12.38 5.89 -11.94
N PHE A 54 12.37 5.73 -10.61
CA PHE A 54 12.83 6.78 -9.71
C PHE A 54 14.28 7.15 -10.00
N GLY A 55 14.54 8.43 -10.22
CA GLY A 55 15.87 8.96 -10.52
C GLY A 55 16.03 10.43 -10.14
N GLY A 56 17.28 10.90 -10.12
CA GLY A 56 17.60 12.30 -9.90
C GLY A 56 17.36 12.84 -8.50
N ALA A 57 17.06 12.01 -7.50
CA ALA A 57 16.83 12.45 -6.13
C ALA A 57 17.24 11.44 -5.06
N ARG A 58 17.30 11.91 -3.81
CA ARG A 58 17.44 11.12 -2.59
C ARG A 58 16.35 11.53 -1.60
N ILE A 59 15.90 10.60 -0.77
CA ILE A 59 14.83 10.86 0.20
C ILE A 59 15.39 10.70 1.61
N PHE A 60 15.10 11.67 2.46
CA PHE A 60 15.47 11.67 3.87
C PHE A 60 14.24 11.93 4.75
N LEU A 61 14.24 11.37 5.95
CA LEU A 61 13.30 11.69 7.01
C LEU A 61 13.86 12.81 7.89
N GLU A 62 13.06 13.83 8.16
CA GLU A 62 13.40 14.89 9.11
C GLU A 62 13.39 14.36 10.56
N GLY A 63 14.58 14.34 11.18
CA GLY A 63 14.76 14.11 12.61
C GLY A 63 14.93 15.43 13.38
N PRO A 64 15.07 15.38 14.73
CA PRO A 64 15.15 16.58 15.56
C PRO A 64 16.28 17.55 15.20
N ARG A 65 17.40 17.03 14.70
CA ARG A 65 18.62 17.80 14.39
C ARG A 65 19.37 17.26 13.17
N SER A 66 18.78 16.34 12.42
CA SER A 66 19.45 15.64 11.33
C SER A 66 18.45 15.13 10.30
N LEU A 67 18.92 14.92 9.08
CA LEU A 67 18.21 14.17 8.05
C LEU A 67 18.64 12.70 8.11
N VAL A 68 17.70 11.79 8.33
CA VAL A 68 17.96 10.35 8.34
C VAL A 68 17.74 9.82 6.92
N PRO A 69 18.72 9.17 6.27
CA PRO A 69 18.54 8.60 4.95
C PRO A 69 17.36 7.62 4.94
N LEU A 70 16.44 7.82 3.99
CA LEU A 70 15.31 6.91 3.77
C LEU A 70 15.52 6.17 2.45
N PHE A 71 15.83 6.83 1.34
CA PHE A 71 16.09 6.17 0.06
C PHE A 71 17.24 6.84 -0.70
N SER A 72 18.09 6.01 -1.31
CA SER A 72 19.03 6.44 -2.35
C SER A 72 19.20 5.35 -3.40
N ALA A 73 19.35 5.72 -4.67
CA ALA A 73 19.65 4.75 -5.74
C ALA A 73 20.98 4.00 -5.52
N GLU A 74 21.85 4.52 -4.65
CA GLU A 74 23.16 3.95 -4.32
C GLU A 74 23.13 3.12 -3.03
N ASP A 75 21.97 2.96 -2.37
CA ASP A 75 21.88 2.28 -1.07
C ASP A 75 21.96 0.75 -1.15
N GLY A 76 21.99 0.19 -2.36
CA GLY A 76 22.10 -1.24 -2.62
C GLY A 76 20.84 -2.06 -2.31
N ALA A 77 19.78 -1.43 -1.77
CA ALA A 77 18.53 -2.10 -1.48
C ALA A 77 17.60 -2.09 -2.72
N PRO A 78 16.68 -3.07 -2.85
CA PRO A 78 15.75 -3.08 -3.95
C PRO A 78 14.92 -1.79 -4.03
N VAL A 79 14.71 -1.29 -5.24
CA VAL A 79 13.87 -0.10 -5.50
C VAL A 79 12.44 -0.32 -5.00
N GLN A 80 11.94 -1.54 -5.08
CA GLN A 80 10.59 -1.90 -4.64
C GLN A 80 10.44 -2.07 -3.13
N LEU A 81 11.54 -2.05 -2.36
CA LEU A 81 11.50 -2.21 -0.91
C LEU A 81 10.72 -1.05 -0.27
N VAL A 82 9.69 -1.40 0.48
CA VAL A 82 8.89 -0.45 1.26
C VAL A 82 9.68 0.01 2.47
N ARG A 83 9.74 1.32 2.68
CA ARG A 83 10.51 1.91 3.79
C ARG A 83 9.60 2.71 4.70
N CYS A 84 9.58 2.36 5.98
CA CYS A 84 8.63 2.92 6.93
C CYS A 84 9.31 3.78 8.01
N PHE A 85 8.53 4.73 8.54
CA PHE A 85 8.93 5.68 9.57
C PHE A 85 7.75 5.99 10.50
N HIS A 86 8.05 6.66 11.61
CA HIS A 86 7.05 7.08 12.58
C HIS A 86 6.92 8.59 12.59
N SER A 87 5.69 9.08 12.68
CA SER A 87 5.43 10.49 12.96
C SER A 87 5.84 10.87 14.38
N ARG A 88 6.00 12.17 14.61
CA ARG A 88 6.15 12.75 15.95
C ARG A 88 5.22 13.94 16.08
N GLY A 89 4.34 13.89 17.09
CA GLY A 89 3.34 14.94 17.28
C GLY A 89 2.34 15.03 16.13
N GLY A 90 1.98 13.88 15.55
CA GLY A 90 0.99 13.76 14.48
C GLY A 90 1.45 14.25 13.11
N GLN A 91 2.76 14.41 12.90
CA GLN A 91 3.34 14.80 11.60
C GLN A 91 4.73 14.19 11.36
N ALA A 92 5.12 14.13 10.09
CA ALA A 92 6.49 13.83 9.68
C ALA A 92 6.83 14.67 8.43
N ALA A 93 8.11 14.98 8.23
CA ALA A 93 8.56 15.63 7.00
C ALA A 93 9.60 14.76 6.28
N LEU A 94 9.41 14.62 4.97
CA LEU A 94 10.38 13.99 4.07
C LEU A 94 11.09 15.08 3.28
N TYR A 95 12.41 15.01 3.22
CA TYR A 95 13.22 15.84 2.34
C TYR A 95 13.57 15.04 1.08
N VAL A 96 13.06 15.49 -0.06
CA VAL A 96 13.39 14.91 -1.37
C VAL A 96 14.38 15.86 -2.03
N GLU A 97 15.66 15.52 -1.96
CA GLU A 97 16.76 16.37 -2.45
C GLU A 97 17.18 15.90 -3.83
N ALA A 98 17.31 16.84 -4.78
CA ALA A 98 17.83 16.52 -6.11
C ALA A 98 19.28 16.06 -6.01
N ALA A 99 19.59 14.93 -6.65
CA ALA A 99 20.97 14.48 -6.80
C ALA A 99 21.69 15.41 -7.80
N THR A 100 22.99 15.64 -7.61
CA THR A 100 23.80 16.38 -8.59
C THR A 100 23.76 15.65 -9.94
N SER A 101 23.16 16.28 -10.95
CA SER A 101 22.98 15.64 -12.25
C SER A 101 24.35 15.35 -12.87
N LYS A 102 24.50 14.14 -13.42
CA LYS A 102 25.53 13.87 -14.41
C LYS A 102 25.23 14.75 -15.63
N THR A 103 26.25 15.07 -16.43
CA THR A 103 26.23 16.02 -17.55
C THR A 103 25.26 15.71 -18.70
N ASP A 104 24.37 14.73 -18.53
CA ASP A 104 23.44 14.26 -19.54
C ASP A 104 22.04 14.86 -19.30
N PHE A 105 21.42 15.37 -20.36
CA PHE A 105 20.05 15.91 -20.36
C PHE A 105 18.99 14.80 -20.31
N THR A 106 19.22 13.73 -19.54
CA THR A 106 18.26 12.64 -19.40
C THR A 106 17.06 13.09 -18.57
N LYS A 107 15.87 12.62 -18.94
CA LYS A 107 14.66 12.85 -18.16
C LYS A 107 14.75 12.06 -16.87
N GLU A 108 14.90 12.75 -15.74
CA GLU A 108 14.83 12.18 -14.40
C GLU A 108 13.47 12.46 -13.75
N VAL A 109 12.91 11.44 -13.09
CA VAL A 109 11.63 11.54 -12.39
C VAL A 109 11.79 10.97 -10.99
N ALA A 110 11.58 11.79 -9.97
CA ALA A 110 11.52 11.35 -8.59
C ALA A 110 10.05 11.10 -8.21
N SER A 111 9.61 9.85 -8.34
CA SER A 111 8.24 9.40 -8.05
C SER A 111 8.17 8.55 -6.78
N LEU A 112 7.29 8.90 -5.84
CA LEU A 112 7.06 8.09 -4.63
C LEU A 112 5.57 7.99 -4.32
N THR A 113 5.17 6.83 -3.81
CA THR A 113 3.85 6.60 -3.24
C THR A 113 4.01 6.46 -1.73
N TYR A 114 3.07 7.02 -0.97
CA TYR A 114 3.05 6.96 0.49
C TYR A 114 1.73 6.39 1.00
N ASP A 115 1.79 5.72 2.14
CA ASP A 115 0.64 5.20 2.91
C ASP A 115 0.86 5.51 4.39
N LEU A 116 -0.18 5.99 5.07
CA LEU A 116 -0.17 6.44 6.45
C LEU A 116 -1.22 5.67 7.25
N GLU A 117 -0.76 4.97 8.27
CA GLU A 117 -1.60 4.17 9.15
C GLU A 117 -1.53 4.71 10.58
N ALA A 118 -2.69 5.11 11.13
CA ALA A 118 -2.73 5.63 12.49
C ALA A 118 -2.30 4.57 13.50
N LEU A 119 -1.49 4.96 14.48
CA LEU A 119 -1.19 4.09 15.60
C LEU A 119 -2.43 3.89 16.47
N PRO A 120 -2.60 2.70 17.09
CA PRO A 120 -3.62 2.48 18.09
C PRO A 120 -3.56 3.54 19.20
N ARG A 121 -4.72 3.89 19.77
CA ARG A 121 -4.76 4.90 20.84
C ARG A 121 -3.95 4.40 22.03
N GLY A 122 -3.01 5.21 22.50
CA GLY A 122 -2.13 4.86 23.61
C GLY A 122 -0.93 3.98 23.25
N ALA A 123 -0.80 3.55 21.99
CA ALA A 123 0.39 2.85 21.53
C ALA A 123 1.54 3.84 21.30
N ALA A 124 2.71 3.56 21.87
CA ALA A 124 3.91 4.35 21.65
C ALA A 124 4.63 3.99 20.34
N ALA A 125 4.41 2.78 19.83
CA ALA A 125 5.04 2.24 18.64
C ALA A 125 4.08 1.34 17.87
N TYR A 126 4.45 1.06 16.62
CA TYR A 126 3.78 0.03 15.82
C TYR A 126 4.18 -1.36 16.32
N ASP A 127 3.20 -2.25 16.43
CA ASP A 127 3.40 -3.65 16.76
C ASP A 127 3.25 -4.50 15.49
N PRO A 128 4.34 -5.09 14.96
CA PRO A 128 4.28 -5.94 13.78
C PRO A 128 3.46 -7.23 13.97
N SER A 129 3.16 -7.63 15.21
CA SER A 129 2.34 -8.82 15.47
C SER A 129 0.84 -8.56 15.24
N GLU A 130 0.39 -7.31 15.34
CA GLU A 130 -1.00 -6.92 15.16
C GLU A 130 -1.49 -7.12 13.72
N GLU A 131 -0.60 -7.06 12.73
CA GLU A 131 -1.00 -7.31 11.33
C GLU A 131 -1.09 -8.81 10.98
N CYS A 132 -0.52 -9.68 11.81
CA CYS A 132 -0.51 -11.13 11.59
C CYS A 132 -1.65 -11.84 12.32
N ARG A 133 -2.36 -11.17 13.23
CA ARG A 133 -3.46 -11.80 13.97
C ARG A 133 -4.68 -12.03 13.06
N PRO A 134 -5.45 -13.09 13.30
CA PRO A 134 -6.72 -13.27 12.62
C PRO A 134 -7.67 -12.09 12.88
N CYS A 135 -8.39 -11.67 11.84
CA CYS A 135 -9.41 -10.63 11.96
C CYS A 135 -10.56 -11.06 12.89
N THR A 136 -11.07 -10.12 13.66
CA THR A 136 -12.36 -10.24 14.38
C THR A 136 -13.54 -10.21 13.40
N LYS A 137 -14.74 -10.55 13.88
CA LYS A 137 -15.95 -10.58 13.03
C LYS A 137 -16.31 -9.20 12.49
N GLU A 138 -16.13 -8.20 13.34
CA GLU A 138 -16.35 -6.79 13.06
C GLU A 138 -15.32 -6.28 12.06
N GLU A 139 -14.04 -6.64 12.22
CA GLU A 139 -12.97 -6.31 11.27
C GLU A 139 -13.20 -6.96 9.90
N MET A 140 -13.66 -8.22 9.85
CA MET A 140 -13.99 -8.87 8.58
C MET A 140 -15.15 -8.17 7.86
N ALA A 141 -16.21 -7.80 8.58
CA ALA A 141 -17.33 -7.08 7.98
C ALA A 141 -16.93 -5.70 7.47
N HIS A 142 -16.12 -4.98 8.25
CA HIS A 142 -15.56 -3.69 7.82
C HIS A 142 -14.65 -3.86 6.59
N ALA A 143 -13.71 -4.82 6.63
CA ALA A 143 -12.80 -5.11 5.53
C ALA A 143 -13.55 -5.50 4.25
N PHE A 144 -14.64 -6.27 4.34
CA PHE A 144 -15.49 -6.56 3.18
C PHE A 144 -16.00 -5.28 2.51
N CYS A 145 -16.42 -4.28 3.31
CA CYS A 145 -16.99 -3.05 2.77
C CYS A 145 -15.94 -2.09 2.20
N THR A 146 -14.75 -2.03 2.82
CA THR A 146 -13.72 -1.02 2.51
C THR A 146 -12.57 -1.52 1.64
N SER A 147 -12.47 -2.83 1.39
CA SER A 147 -11.39 -3.40 0.57
C SER A 147 -11.58 -3.09 -0.92
N ASP A 148 -10.46 -2.94 -1.62
CA ASP A 148 -10.43 -2.76 -3.07
C ASP A 148 -10.74 -4.06 -3.82
N LEU A 149 -10.39 -5.19 -3.23
CA LEU A 149 -10.70 -6.52 -3.71
C LEU A 149 -11.34 -7.36 -2.61
N VAL A 150 -12.49 -7.97 -2.92
CA VAL A 150 -13.05 -9.07 -2.15
C VAL A 150 -13.40 -10.21 -3.09
N ALA A 151 -12.73 -11.35 -2.94
CA ALA A 151 -12.93 -12.50 -3.80
C ALA A 151 -12.82 -13.81 -3.04
N ARG A 152 -13.51 -14.82 -3.53
CA ARG A 152 -13.28 -16.22 -3.16
C ARG A 152 -12.18 -16.80 -4.00
N GLY A 153 -11.37 -17.66 -3.40
CA GLY A 153 -10.32 -18.34 -4.12
C GLY A 153 -9.58 -19.38 -3.30
N ILE A 154 -8.55 -19.94 -3.92
CA ILE A 154 -7.67 -20.95 -3.33
C ILE A 154 -6.22 -20.50 -3.54
N ILE A 155 -5.40 -20.64 -2.49
CA ILE A 155 -3.97 -20.32 -2.57
C ILE A 155 -3.27 -21.35 -3.47
N ARG A 156 -2.78 -20.92 -4.63
CA ARG A 156 -2.00 -21.74 -5.56
C ARG A 156 -0.55 -21.84 -5.15
N SER A 157 0.06 -20.71 -4.82
CA SER A 157 1.45 -20.64 -4.39
C SER A 157 1.71 -19.50 -3.43
N ILE A 158 2.84 -19.62 -2.72
CA ILE A 158 3.39 -18.60 -1.84
C ILE A 158 4.87 -18.51 -2.20
N GLU A 159 5.32 -17.32 -2.55
CA GLU A 159 6.72 -17.00 -2.83
C GLU A 159 7.21 -16.00 -1.78
N ASN A 160 8.29 -16.33 -1.08
CA ASN A 160 8.89 -15.43 -0.11
C ASN A 160 9.94 -14.57 -0.81
N LYS A 161 9.76 -13.25 -0.80
CA LYS A 161 10.70 -12.27 -1.34
C LYS A 161 11.43 -11.63 -0.18
N GLU A 162 12.50 -12.28 0.28
CA GLU A 162 13.25 -11.88 1.49
C GLU A 162 13.78 -10.45 1.38
N GLU A 163 14.29 -10.06 0.20
CA GLU A 163 14.81 -8.71 -0.04
C GLU A 163 13.75 -7.60 0.05
N LEU A 164 12.47 -7.97 -0.05
CA LEU A 164 11.33 -7.06 0.03
C LEU A 164 10.55 -7.21 1.34
N GLU A 165 10.95 -8.15 2.21
CA GLU A 165 10.26 -8.50 3.46
C GLU A 165 8.77 -8.84 3.28
N VAL A 166 8.41 -9.42 2.13
CA VAL A 166 7.02 -9.84 1.82
C VAL A 166 6.92 -11.29 1.37
N SER A 167 5.80 -11.93 1.70
CA SER A 167 5.34 -13.16 1.06
C SER A 167 4.26 -12.82 0.04
N GLN A 168 4.51 -13.16 -1.22
CA GLN A 168 3.55 -13.00 -2.31
C GLN A 168 2.72 -14.28 -2.46
N LEU A 169 1.42 -14.16 -2.32
CA LEU A 169 0.43 -15.22 -2.51
C LEU A 169 -0.12 -15.15 -3.92
N THR A 170 -0.06 -16.25 -4.66
CA THR A 170 -0.80 -16.42 -5.90
C THR A 170 -2.12 -17.12 -5.56
N VAL A 171 -3.23 -16.41 -5.78
CA VAL A 171 -4.57 -16.91 -5.49
C VAL A 171 -5.32 -17.13 -6.79
N LYS A 172 -5.79 -18.36 -7.01
CA LYS A 172 -6.75 -18.63 -8.08
C LYS A 172 -8.13 -18.22 -7.61
N LEU A 173 -8.76 -17.31 -8.34
CA LEU A 173 -10.11 -16.87 -8.05
C LEU A 173 -11.15 -17.92 -8.45
N THR A 174 -12.17 -18.06 -7.62
CA THR A 174 -13.35 -18.89 -7.89
C THR A 174 -14.60 -18.03 -8.05
N LYS A 175 -14.67 -16.88 -7.37
CA LYS A 175 -15.78 -15.92 -7.48
C LYS A 175 -15.37 -14.54 -6.98
N LEU A 176 -15.57 -13.51 -7.79
CA LEU A 176 -15.43 -12.12 -7.36
C LEU A 176 -16.69 -11.70 -6.56
N LEU A 177 -16.50 -11.17 -5.35
CA LEU A 177 -17.61 -10.71 -4.49
C LEU A 177 -17.79 -9.20 -4.52
N ARG A 178 -16.67 -8.46 -4.58
CA ARG A 178 -16.63 -7.00 -4.70
C ARG A 178 -15.30 -6.56 -5.29
N GLN A 179 -15.34 -5.50 -6.09
CA GLN A 179 -14.16 -4.76 -6.53
C GLN A 179 -14.48 -3.26 -6.41
N SER A 180 -13.50 -2.47 -5.95
CA SER A 180 -13.60 -1.01 -5.97
C SER A 180 -13.53 -0.50 -7.40
N THR A 181 -14.33 0.50 -7.73
CA THR A 181 -14.52 1.03 -9.08
C THR A 181 -13.35 1.86 -9.59
N GLU A 182 -12.33 2.15 -8.76
CA GLU A 182 -11.30 3.13 -9.10
C GLU A 182 -10.14 2.59 -9.95
N ASP A 183 -9.98 1.28 -10.09
CA ASP A 183 -9.05 0.70 -11.07
C ASP A 183 -9.56 -0.68 -11.46
N ASN A 184 -9.75 -0.91 -12.76
CA ASN A 184 -9.73 -2.26 -13.30
C ASN A 184 -8.40 -2.87 -12.84
N VAL A 185 -8.42 -3.68 -11.77
CA VAL A 185 -7.32 -4.56 -11.42
C VAL A 185 -6.98 -5.22 -12.74
N SER A 186 -5.76 -4.98 -13.26
CA SER A 186 -5.30 -5.69 -14.44
C SER A 186 -5.13 -7.13 -13.98
N PHE A 187 -6.24 -7.87 -13.97
CA PHE A 187 -6.22 -9.28 -14.22
C PHE A 187 -5.31 -9.45 -15.43
N SER A 188 -4.50 -10.49 -15.45
CA SER A 188 -3.77 -10.86 -16.67
C SER A 188 -4.79 -11.37 -17.70
N SER A 189 -5.69 -10.49 -18.14
CA SER A 189 -6.67 -10.69 -19.17
C SER A 189 -6.13 -9.95 -20.38
N THR A 190 -5.38 -10.68 -21.19
CA THR A 190 -5.33 -10.39 -22.63
C THR A 190 -6.75 -10.49 -23.19
N SER A 191 -7.53 -9.42 -23.14
CA SER A 191 -8.45 -9.00 -24.19
C SER A 191 -9.33 -7.83 -23.76
N VAL A 192 -9.27 -6.80 -24.58
CA VAL A 192 -10.26 -5.72 -24.79
C VAL A 192 -11.65 -6.34 -25.00
N ASP A 193 -12.66 -5.94 -24.21
CA ASP A 193 -13.83 -5.21 -24.72
C ASP A 193 -14.87 -4.92 -23.61
N ASP A 194 -15.42 -3.72 -23.69
CA ASP A 194 -16.61 -3.25 -22.98
C ASP A 194 -17.80 -4.17 -23.23
N SER A 195 -18.43 -4.69 -22.19
CA SER A 195 -19.90 -4.70 -21.97
C SER A 195 -20.30 -5.73 -20.91
N ASN A 196 -21.34 -5.35 -20.14
CA ASN A 196 -22.04 -6.19 -19.16
C ASN A 196 -22.10 -7.67 -19.56
N SER A 197 -21.29 -8.52 -18.94
CA SER A 197 -21.44 -9.96 -19.06
C SER A 197 -21.40 -10.63 -17.69
N VAL A 198 -22.42 -11.45 -17.46
CA VAL A 198 -22.48 -12.42 -16.37
C VAL A 198 -21.45 -13.49 -16.71
N VAL A 199 -20.26 -13.42 -16.12
CA VAL A 199 -19.19 -14.38 -16.41
C VAL A 199 -19.43 -15.67 -15.62
N MET A 200 -20.16 -16.60 -16.24
CA MET A 200 -20.00 -18.03 -15.99
C MET A 200 -19.03 -18.56 -17.05
N GLY A 201 -17.79 -18.90 -16.67
CA GLY A 201 -16.90 -19.67 -17.54
C GLY A 201 -15.40 -19.40 -17.39
N ASN A 202 -14.75 -20.24 -16.59
CA ASN A 202 -13.44 -20.84 -16.90
C ASN A 202 -12.25 -19.93 -17.28
N SER A 203 -12.03 -18.81 -16.58
CA SER A 203 -10.74 -18.15 -16.58
C SER A 203 -9.89 -18.63 -15.39
N ASP A 204 -8.65 -19.07 -15.66
CA ASP A 204 -7.61 -19.25 -14.65
C ASP A 204 -7.14 -17.87 -14.14
N GLU A 205 -8.07 -17.05 -13.66
CA GLU A 205 -7.76 -15.74 -13.13
C GLU A 205 -7.01 -15.89 -11.81
N GLU A 206 -5.76 -15.46 -11.84
CA GLU A 206 -4.89 -15.39 -10.67
C GLU A 206 -4.72 -13.93 -10.23
N VAL A 207 -4.69 -13.73 -8.92
CA VAL A 207 -4.36 -12.45 -8.30
C VAL A 207 -3.21 -12.63 -7.34
N PHE A 208 -2.31 -11.64 -7.32
CA PHE A 208 -1.20 -11.57 -6.39
C PHE A 208 -1.58 -10.73 -5.18
N LEU A 209 -1.45 -11.32 -4.00
CA LEU A 209 -1.67 -10.64 -2.71
C LEU A 209 -0.37 -10.67 -1.91
N ASN A 210 -0.02 -9.57 -1.27
CA ASN A 210 1.15 -9.47 -0.42
C ASN A 210 0.75 -9.54 1.05
N VAL A 211 1.55 -10.24 1.84
CA VAL A 211 1.55 -10.21 3.32
C VAL A 211 2.97 -9.99 3.80
N ALA A 212 3.12 -9.47 5.02
CA ALA A 212 4.44 -9.30 5.61
C ALA A 212 5.11 -10.67 5.84
N LEU A 213 6.40 -10.77 5.51
CA LEU A 213 7.14 -12.04 5.55
C LEU A 213 7.16 -12.66 6.95
N HIS A 214 7.24 -11.85 8.01
CA HIS A 214 7.25 -12.34 9.40
C HIS A 214 5.93 -12.94 9.85
N CYS A 215 4.82 -12.70 9.14
CA CYS A 215 3.56 -13.40 9.43
C CYS A 215 3.63 -14.89 9.07
N GLY A 216 4.64 -15.31 8.30
CA GLY A 216 4.89 -16.72 8.00
C GLY A 216 3.73 -17.39 7.30
N ALA A 217 3.26 -16.80 6.20
CA ALA A 217 2.09 -17.25 5.46
C ALA A 217 2.24 -18.72 5.00
N ARG A 218 1.16 -19.49 5.17
CA ARG A 218 1.12 -20.91 4.81
C ARG A 218 -0.06 -21.20 3.91
N ARG A 219 0.11 -22.19 3.03
CA ARG A 219 -1.00 -22.69 2.21
C ARG A 219 -2.01 -23.38 3.13
N GLY A 220 -3.17 -22.76 3.28
CA GLY A 220 -4.32 -23.41 3.89
C GLY A 220 -5.05 -24.30 2.88
N THR A 221 -5.64 -25.39 3.36
CA THR A 221 -6.56 -26.22 2.55
C THR A 221 -7.92 -25.54 2.41
N GLY A 222 -8.62 -25.80 1.30
CA GLY A 222 -9.97 -25.29 1.07
C GLY A 222 -10.02 -23.90 0.45
N GLU A 223 -11.22 -23.31 0.49
CA GLU A 223 -11.54 -22.03 -0.15
C GLU A 223 -11.62 -20.92 0.92
N PHE A 224 -11.08 -19.75 0.56
CA PHE A 224 -11.01 -18.59 1.44
C PHE A 224 -11.72 -17.40 0.80
N VAL A 225 -12.14 -16.45 1.63
CA VAL A 225 -12.62 -15.13 1.17
C VAL A 225 -11.51 -14.13 1.44
N PHE A 226 -10.77 -13.76 0.40
CA PHE A 226 -9.69 -12.80 0.47
C PHE A 226 -10.26 -11.38 0.41
N MET A 227 -9.89 -10.56 1.40
CA MET A 227 -10.18 -9.14 1.47
C MET A 227 -8.86 -8.39 1.45
N ALA A 228 -8.60 -7.61 0.41
CA ALA A 228 -7.33 -6.94 0.18
C ALA A 228 -7.50 -5.48 -0.20
N ARG A 229 -6.59 -4.64 0.29
CA ARG A 229 -6.55 -3.20 0.01
C ARG A 229 -5.27 -2.87 -0.74
N ARG A 230 -5.34 -1.90 -1.64
CA ARG A 230 -4.17 -1.42 -2.35
C ARG A 230 -3.32 -0.58 -1.38
N LYS A 231 -2.13 -1.06 -1.06
CA LYS A 231 -1.12 -0.34 -0.28
C LYS A 231 0.10 -0.12 -1.16
N LEU A 232 0.49 1.13 -1.35
CA LEU A 232 1.70 1.50 -2.11
C LEU A 232 1.73 0.90 -3.54
N GLY A 233 0.57 0.76 -4.17
CA GLY A 233 0.40 0.20 -5.52
C GLY A 233 0.10 -1.29 -5.57
N ASP A 234 0.42 -2.06 -4.52
CA ASP A 234 0.22 -3.51 -4.48
C ASP A 234 -1.01 -3.89 -3.65
N LEU A 235 -1.64 -5.04 -3.94
CA LEU A 235 -2.72 -5.56 -3.09
C LEU A 235 -2.13 -6.21 -1.82
N ALA A 236 -2.37 -5.59 -0.67
CA ALA A 236 -2.02 -6.14 0.64
C ALA A 236 -3.23 -6.84 1.26
N LEU A 237 -3.04 -8.08 1.71
CA LEU A 237 -4.10 -8.84 2.37
C LEU A 237 -4.48 -8.15 3.69
N SER A 238 -5.77 -7.97 3.94
CA SER A 238 -6.30 -7.52 5.23
C SER A 238 -6.92 -8.66 6.02
N CYS A 239 -7.80 -9.45 5.41
CA CYS A 239 -8.44 -10.60 6.05
C CYS A 239 -8.58 -11.76 5.05
N ALA A 240 -8.50 -12.99 5.54
CA ALA A 240 -8.72 -14.20 4.75
C ALA A 240 -9.41 -15.30 5.57
N PRO A 241 -10.68 -15.13 6.01
CA PRO A 241 -11.42 -16.22 6.62
C PRO A 241 -11.63 -17.38 5.64
N ARG A 242 -11.82 -18.59 6.21
CA ARG A 242 -12.35 -19.72 5.44
C ARG A 242 -13.76 -19.41 4.98
N LEU A 243 -14.15 -19.94 3.82
CA LEU A 243 -15.48 -19.69 3.27
C LEU A 243 -16.60 -20.12 4.24
N GLU A 244 -16.44 -21.25 4.91
CA GLU A 244 -17.42 -21.75 5.89
C GLU A 244 -17.64 -20.78 7.06
N ASP A 245 -16.57 -20.20 7.59
CA ASP A 245 -16.62 -19.20 8.66
C ASP A 245 -17.29 -17.93 8.18
N TRP A 246 -16.91 -17.46 6.97
CA TRP A 246 -17.48 -16.25 6.38
C TRP A 246 -18.99 -16.37 6.18
N VAL A 247 -19.47 -17.49 5.65
CA VAL A 247 -20.91 -17.74 5.47
C VAL A 247 -21.66 -17.63 6.81
N ASN A 248 -21.10 -18.15 7.89
CA ASN A 248 -21.70 -18.04 9.22
C ASN A 248 -21.70 -16.59 9.75
N ILE A 249 -20.63 -15.85 9.51
CA ILE A 249 -20.51 -14.43 9.88
C ILE A 249 -21.54 -13.59 9.12
N VAL A 250 -21.65 -13.76 7.79
CA VAL A 250 -22.62 -13.03 6.95
C VAL A 250 -24.04 -13.27 7.44
N ARG A 251 -24.42 -14.53 7.71
CA ARG A 251 -25.76 -14.86 8.23
C ARG A 251 -26.06 -14.15 9.55
N LYS A 252 -25.09 -14.15 10.47
CA LYS A 252 -25.24 -13.52 11.78
C LYS A 252 -25.38 -12.00 11.67
N ILE A 253 -24.46 -11.36 10.96
CA ILE A 253 -24.42 -9.90 10.81
C ILE A 253 -25.62 -9.39 10.01
N ASN A 254 -26.05 -10.08 8.96
CA ASN A 254 -27.25 -9.69 8.21
C ASN A 254 -28.53 -9.80 9.04
N LYS A 255 -28.60 -10.75 9.99
CA LYS A 255 -29.72 -10.86 10.94
C LYS A 255 -29.71 -9.73 11.97
N GLU A 256 -28.53 -9.31 12.41
CA GLU A 256 -28.35 -8.24 13.39
C GLU A 256 -28.46 -6.84 12.77
N GLY A 257 -28.27 -6.70 11.45
CA GLY A 257 -28.35 -5.43 10.73
C GLY A 257 -27.19 -4.47 11.03
N THR A 258 -26.05 -4.99 11.49
CA THR A 258 -24.91 -4.18 11.97
C THR A 258 -23.87 -3.87 10.90
N ALA A 259 -24.01 -4.42 9.68
CA ALA A 259 -23.06 -4.17 8.59
C ALA A 259 -23.22 -2.76 7.99
N HIS A 260 -22.09 -2.15 7.63
CA HIS A 260 -22.04 -0.88 6.91
C HIS A 260 -22.33 -1.01 5.40
N CYS A 261 -22.42 -2.24 4.87
CA CYS A 261 -22.74 -2.54 3.49
C CYS A 261 -23.41 -3.93 3.35
N VAL A 262 -23.90 -4.26 2.16
CA VAL A 262 -24.52 -5.58 1.89
C VAL A 262 -23.45 -6.65 1.76
N LEU A 263 -23.35 -7.54 2.75
CA LEU A 263 -22.40 -8.64 2.77
C LEU A 263 -22.89 -9.82 1.89
N LYS A 264 -21.95 -10.49 1.20
CA LYS A 264 -22.21 -11.62 0.30
C LYS A 264 -21.17 -12.73 0.49
N SER A 265 -21.51 -13.96 0.11
CA SER A 265 -20.63 -15.14 0.09
C SER A 265 -20.66 -15.91 -1.25
#